data_AF-A0A1A2MWL2-F1
#
_entry.id   AF-A0A1A2MWL2-F1
#
_cell.length_a   1.000
_cell.length_b   1.000
_cell.length_c   1.000
_cell.angle_alpha   90.00
_cell.angle_beta   90.00
_cell.angle_gamma   90.00
#
_symmetry.space_group_name_H-M   'P 1'
#
loop_
_entity.id
_entity.type
_entity.pdbx_description
1 polymer ?
#
loop_
_entity_poly.entity_id
_entity_poly.type
_entity_poly.pdbx_seq_one_letter_code
_entity_poly.pdbx_strand_id
1 'polypeptide(L)'
;MTLTHLSEPELIASAGGDPWAINMSLQAGSPFQISRLAEAFYAAGRHTAEADHAFQIAQKRFGESWNHQNGDNPINDSAEVQRLTKSLGAQSEQLPKIGADLESIAAALADAQKQGAAEIATLDHQLHWLDELYGAAQADLRDPTLQPKEVAKLHMIMDAAHADAVDDVRDAVKQMNSIRNAYSDTLHKALGSLHTDGYDPPPNVDDTLEQPLRGSVRNLGPIAGTGAIPGIPGTGAADLGEVVEVPGQPGRFLAIFGDSFTGNKVGEGQHYRSVAVPVTFDADGRPHCGAPLTGPKDSGNELFPIPKEAQGVTDTLPAGTITAGGKTYMMVTGTKDNLQPVASWLVEINGDPGKGWNMVGGSYRSAGDAPSQVSGYKGSDGKVYIAADSFDRSQGVTMYRADPDQVWDRKSWQPWTGTDWGKAGEIATTTVTGPATRFGELSFREIGGQPVFSGFNATAGPGAVQLYMGGPDGNPTDIFNNSPVTVARNDLNQTPISVFQPYGGYILPNSTLNGVNLFVSQWNTDLNVPYDVQQVQVNPAP
;
A
#
# COMPACT_ATOMS: atom_id res chain seq x y z
N MET A 1 -10.36 -17.25 19.97
CA MET A 1 -9.61 -18.06 20.96
C MET A 1 -9.60 -17.35 22.33
N THR A 2 -9.11 -17.98 23.39
CA THR A 2 -8.78 -17.27 24.65
C THR A 2 -7.48 -17.86 25.19
N LEU A 3 -6.44 -17.02 25.31
CA LEU A 3 -5.14 -17.35 25.90
C LEU A 3 -5.09 -16.79 27.33
N THR A 4 -4.36 -17.47 28.22
CA THR A 4 -4.30 -17.13 29.65
C THR A 4 -2.98 -16.44 30.03
N HIS A 5 -1.89 -16.79 29.38
CA HIS A 5 -0.53 -16.36 29.72
C HIS A 5 0.15 -15.56 28.62
N LEU A 6 -0.13 -15.89 27.36
CA LEU A 6 0.28 -15.17 26.17
C LEU A 6 -0.79 -14.13 25.78
N SER A 7 -0.34 -13.03 25.18
CA SER A 7 -1.20 -11.90 24.82
C SER A 7 -1.42 -11.86 23.32
N GLU A 8 -2.63 -12.22 22.86
CA GLU A 8 -3.02 -12.15 21.44
C GLU A 8 -2.69 -10.78 20.79
N PRO A 9 -2.97 -9.61 21.41
CA PRO A 9 -2.54 -8.31 20.85
C PRO A 9 -1.05 -8.14 20.67
N GLU A 10 -0.25 -8.75 21.54
CA GLU A 10 1.21 -8.66 21.44
C GLU A 10 1.72 -9.60 20.35
N LEU A 11 1.19 -10.83 20.29
CA LEU A 11 1.55 -11.78 19.24
C LEU A 11 1.26 -11.23 17.84
N ILE A 12 0.10 -10.59 17.64
CA ILE A 12 -0.28 -9.92 16.38
C ILE A 12 0.74 -8.83 16.02
N ALA A 13 1.10 -7.97 16.98
CA ALA A 13 2.02 -6.87 16.75
C ALA A 13 3.45 -7.36 16.47
N SER A 14 3.89 -8.42 17.14
CA SER A 14 5.20 -9.07 16.95
C SER A 14 5.27 -9.87 15.65
N ALA A 15 4.15 -10.41 15.17
CA ALA A 15 4.05 -11.12 13.90
C ALA A 15 3.95 -10.20 12.68
N GLY A 16 3.51 -8.94 12.85
CA GLY A 16 3.35 -7.97 11.77
C GLY A 16 2.01 -8.10 11.01
N GLY A 17 1.00 -8.74 11.62
CA GLY A 17 -0.32 -8.89 11.01
C GLY A 17 -1.31 -9.69 11.86
N ASP A 18 -2.60 -9.52 11.56
CA ASP A 18 -3.70 -10.21 12.25
C ASP A 18 -4.33 -11.27 11.31
N PRO A 19 -4.01 -12.57 11.51
CA PRO A 19 -4.55 -13.64 10.68
C PRO A 19 -6.06 -13.85 10.92
N TRP A 20 -6.55 -13.59 12.13
CA TRP A 20 -7.98 -13.73 12.47
C TRP A 20 -8.83 -12.67 11.76
N ALA A 21 -8.35 -11.42 11.68
CA ALA A 21 -9.01 -10.38 10.91
C ALA A 21 -9.02 -10.68 9.40
N ILE A 22 -7.93 -11.23 8.85
CA ILE A 22 -7.90 -11.66 7.45
C ILE A 22 -8.95 -12.75 7.21
N ASN A 23 -9.01 -13.78 8.06
CA ASN A 23 -10.02 -14.83 7.94
C ASN A 23 -11.44 -14.25 8.05
N MET A 24 -11.70 -13.39 9.05
CA MET A 24 -13.01 -12.76 9.23
C MET A 24 -13.46 -11.99 7.98
N SER A 25 -12.53 -11.33 7.27
CA SER A 25 -12.84 -10.65 6.01
C SER A 25 -13.32 -11.62 4.91
N LEU A 26 -12.72 -12.81 4.82
CA LEU A 26 -13.16 -13.85 3.89
C LEU A 26 -14.54 -14.42 4.29
N GLN A 27 -14.74 -14.67 5.59
CA GLN A 27 -16.01 -15.22 6.11
C GLN A 27 -17.20 -14.25 5.96
N ALA A 28 -16.95 -12.95 5.82
CA ALA A 28 -18.00 -11.96 5.61
C ALA A 28 -18.68 -12.08 4.22
N GLY A 29 -17.99 -12.68 3.25
CA GLY A 29 -18.53 -12.90 1.90
C GLY A 29 -19.59 -14.00 1.86
N SER A 30 -20.48 -13.95 0.84
CA SER A 30 -21.57 -14.93 0.68
C SER A 30 -21.47 -15.70 -0.64
N PRO A 31 -20.79 -16.87 -0.67
CA PRO A 31 -20.77 -17.75 -1.85
C PRO A 31 -22.16 -18.08 -2.37
N PHE A 32 -23.11 -18.32 -1.44
CA PHE A 32 -24.48 -18.67 -1.79
C PHE A 32 -25.21 -17.57 -2.57
N GLN A 33 -25.01 -16.30 -2.23
CA GLN A 33 -25.63 -15.19 -2.97
C GLN A 33 -25.08 -15.08 -4.40
N ILE A 34 -23.76 -15.29 -4.55
CA ILE A 34 -23.09 -15.25 -5.86
C ILE A 34 -23.55 -16.43 -6.72
N SER A 35 -23.63 -17.64 -6.16
CA SER A 35 -24.12 -18.83 -6.87
C SER A 35 -25.60 -18.69 -7.26
N ARG A 36 -26.45 -18.09 -6.40
CA ARG A 36 -27.84 -17.79 -6.78
C ARG A 36 -27.96 -16.81 -7.96
N LEU A 37 -27.03 -15.87 -8.07
CA LEU A 37 -26.97 -14.96 -9.20
C LEU A 37 -26.50 -15.73 -10.45
N ALA A 38 -25.48 -16.59 -10.32
CA ALA A 38 -25.03 -17.48 -11.38
C ALA A 38 -26.16 -18.35 -11.94
N GLU A 39 -26.98 -18.96 -11.07
CA GLU A 39 -28.16 -19.74 -11.45
C GLU A 39 -29.18 -18.91 -12.23
N ALA A 40 -29.39 -17.64 -11.85
CA ALA A 40 -30.31 -16.75 -12.55
C ALA A 40 -29.82 -16.43 -13.97
N PHE A 41 -28.52 -16.17 -14.15
CA PHE A 41 -27.92 -15.98 -15.47
C PHE A 41 -27.95 -17.24 -16.32
N TYR A 42 -27.68 -18.39 -15.72
CA TYR A 42 -27.78 -19.68 -16.40
C TYR A 42 -29.21 -19.99 -16.87
N ALA A 43 -30.21 -19.74 -16.01
CA ALA A 43 -31.62 -19.88 -16.36
C ALA A 43 -32.05 -18.90 -17.46
N ALA A 44 -31.61 -17.64 -17.40
CA ALA A 44 -31.84 -16.65 -18.43
C ALA A 44 -31.23 -17.08 -19.78
N GLY A 45 -29.99 -17.57 -19.77
CA GLY A 45 -29.33 -18.11 -20.97
C GLY A 45 -30.10 -19.25 -21.62
N ARG A 46 -30.62 -20.19 -20.81
CA ARG A 46 -31.50 -21.26 -21.30
C ARG A 46 -32.77 -20.73 -21.97
N HIS A 47 -33.46 -19.80 -21.34
CA HIS A 47 -34.69 -19.24 -21.90
C HIS A 47 -34.43 -18.41 -23.17
N THR A 48 -33.30 -17.71 -23.25
CA THR A 48 -32.88 -17.00 -24.47
C THR A 48 -32.54 -17.95 -25.60
N ALA A 49 -31.87 -19.08 -25.33
CA ALA A 49 -31.62 -20.13 -26.32
C ALA A 49 -32.92 -20.78 -26.81
N GLU A 50 -33.89 -21.03 -25.91
CA GLU A 50 -35.22 -21.54 -26.26
C GLU A 50 -35.99 -20.54 -27.15
N ALA A 51 -35.91 -19.24 -26.85
CA ALA A 51 -36.53 -18.18 -27.63
C ALA A 51 -35.88 -18.01 -29.02
N ASP A 52 -34.55 -18.06 -29.11
CA ASP A 52 -33.82 -18.05 -30.38
C ASP A 52 -34.22 -19.25 -31.26
N HIS A 53 -34.27 -20.46 -30.69
CA HIS A 53 -34.71 -21.65 -31.41
C HIS A 53 -36.17 -21.54 -31.89
N ALA A 54 -37.09 -21.02 -31.06
CA ALA A 54 -38.47 -20.78 -31.45
C ALA A 54 -38.58 -19.73 -32.57
N PHE A 55 -37.77 -18.68 -32.52
CA PHE A 55 -37.69 -17.64 -33.56
C PHE A 55 -37.15 -18.20 -34.87
N GLN A 56 -36.10 -19.03 -34.84
CA GLN A 56 -35.58 -19.72 -36.03
C GLN A 56 -36.61 -20.66 -36.65
N ILE A 57 -37.37 -21.41 -35.84
CA ILE A 57 -38.50 -22.23 -36.33
C ILE A 57 -39.56 -21.35 -36.98
N ALA A 58 -39.90 -20.21 -36.38
CA ALA A 58 -40.87 -19.28 -36.95
C ALA A 58 -40.38 -18.67 -38.27
N GLN A 59 -39.10 -18.30 -38.35
CA GLN A 59 -38.45 -17.78 -39.56
C GLN A 59 -38.49 -18.83 -40.69
N LYS A 60 -38.18 -20.09 -40.36
CA LYS A 60 -38.25 -21.23 -41.28
C LYS A 60 -39.67 -21.46 -41.79
N ARG A 61 -40.67 -21.52 -40.89
CA ARG A 61 -42.09 -21.67 -41.26
C ARG A 61 -42.59 -20.51 -42.13
N PHE A 62 -42.15 -19.29 -41.84
CA PHE A 62 -42.49 -18.12 -42.66
C PHE A 62 -41.88 -18.24 -44.05
N GLY A 63 -40.61 -18.64 -44.16
CA GLY A 63 -39.96 -18.92 -45.45
C GLY A 63 -40.66 -20.02 -46.25
N GLU A 64 -41.06 -21.11 -45.60
CA GLU A 64 -41.77 -22.24 -46.23
C GLU A 64 -43.20 -21.90 -46.68
N SER A 65 -43.86 -20.93 -46.03
CA SER A 65 -45.26 -20.53 -46.33
C SER A 65 -45.37 -19.29 -47.24
N TRP A 66 -44.27 -18.60 -47.52
CA TRP A 66 -44.25 -17.40 -48.36
C TRP A 66 -44.33 -17.73 -49.87
N ASN A 67 -45.24 -17.08 -50.58
CA ASN A 67 -45.47 -17.33 -52.01
C ASN A 67 -44.69 -16.33 -52.88
N HIS A 68 -43.73 -16.83 -53.66
CA HIS A 68 -42.61 -16.08 -54.24
C HIS A 68 -42.97 -15.34 -55.54
N GLN A 69 -43.70 -14.22 -55.48
CA GLN A 69 -43.95 -13.46 -56.70
C GLN A 69 -42.77 -12.58 -57.17
N ASN A 70 -41.77 -12.28 -56.34
CA ASN A 70 -40.62 -11.42 -56.71
C ASN A 70 -39.26 -11.81 -56.06
N GLY A 71 -39.09 -13.03 -55.55
CA GLY A 71 -37.77 -13.56 -55.12
C GLY A 71 -37.23 -13.12 -53.75
N ASP A 72 -37.59 -11.95 -53.23
CA ASP A 72 -37.12 -11.47 -51.91
C ASP A 72 -38.07 -11.85 -50.75
N ASN A 73 -37.53 -12.10 -49.56
CA ASN A 73 -38.29 -12.31 -48.32
C ASN A 73 -38.25 -11.02 -47.46
N PRO A 74 -39.19 -10.08 -47.66
CA PRO A 74 -39.08 -8.71 -47.15
C PRO A 74 -39.05 -8.59 -45.61
N ILE A 75 -39.47 -9.64 -44.89
CA ILE A 75 -39.49 -9.66 -43.42
C ILE A 75 -38.23 -10.34 -42.88
N ASN A 76 -37.90 -11.55 -43.34
CA ASN A 76 -36.71 -12.28 -42.85
C ASN A 76 -35.40 -11.61 -43.28
N ASP A 77 -35.37 -11.00 -44.47
CA ASP A 77 -34.20 -10.31 -45.01
C ASP A 77 -34.10 -8.85 -44.54
N SER A 78 -35.06 -8.39 -43.71
CA SER A 78 -35.02 -7.04 -43.16
C SER A 78 -33.83 -6.85 -42.21
N ALA A 79 -33.23 -5.67 -42.27
CA ALA A 79 -32.11 -5.31 -41.39
C ALA A 79 -32.47 -5.40 -39.90
N GLU A 80 -33.75 -5.21 -39.56
CA GLU A 80 -34.26 -5.32 -38.19
C GLU A 80 -34.33 -6.78 -37.72
N VAL A 81 -34.86 -7.70 -38.53
CA VAL A 81 -34.91 -9.14 -38.20
C VAL A 81 -33.52 -9.76 -38.15
N GLN A 82 -32.60 -9.39 -39.05
CA GLN A 82 -31.21 -9.84 -38.98
C GLN A 82 -30.48 -9.32 -37.73
N ARG A 83 -30.74 -8.06 -37.33
CA ARG A 83 -30.18 -7.51 -36.09
C ARG A 83 -30.71 -8.25 -34.87
N LEU A 84 -32.02 -8.51 -34.82
CA LEU A 84 -32.64 -9.25 -33.71
C LEU A 84 -32.11 -10.68 -33.63
N THR A 85 -31.99 -11.39 -34.76
CA THR A 85 -31.43 -12.75 -34.83
C THR A 85 -30.00 -12.79 -34.28
N LYS A 86 -29.15 -11.84 -34.70
CA LYS A 86 -27.77 -11.72 -34.18
C LYS A 86 -27.73 -11.40 -32.70
N SER A 87 -28.63 -10.54 -32.21
CA SER A 87 -28.70 -10.16 -30.79
C SER A 87 -29.16 -11.30 -29.90
N LEU A 88 -30.18 -12.07 -30.31
CA LEU A 88 -30.66 -13.24 -29.56
C LEU A 88 -29.62 -14.36 -29.54
N GLY A 89 -28.94 -14.61 -30.67
CA GLY A 89 -27.83 -15.55 -30.73
C GLY A 89 -26.63 -15.14 -29.86
N ALA A 90 -26.23 -13.87 -29.87
CA ALA A 90 -25.15 -13.39 -29.01
C ALA A 90 -25.50 -13.50 -27.51
N GLN A 91 -26.73 -13.16 -27.13
CA GLN A 91 -27.19 -13.26 -25.73
C GLN A 91 -27.32 -14.72 -25.26
N SER A 92 -27.70 -15.66 -26.13
CA SER A 92 -27.78 -17.08 -25.78
C SER A 92 -26.40 -17.71 -25.50
N GLU A 93 -25.32 -17.13 -26.05
CA GLU A 93 -23.94 -17.53 -25.77
C GLU A 93 -23.31 -16.80 -24.58
N GLN A 94 -23.64 -15.53 -24.35
CA GLN A 94 -23.05 -14.69 -23.29
C GLN A 94 -23.59 -15.01 -21.90
N LEU A 95 -24.92 -15.17 -21.75
CA LEU A 95 -25.56 -15.38 -20.44
C LEU A 95 -25.06 -16.63 -19.69
N PRO A 96 -24.84 -17.79 -20.33
CA PRO A 96 -24.25 -18.95 -19.67
C PRO A 96 -22.80 -18.76 -19.24
N LYS A 97 -22.00 -17.97 -19.97
CA LYS A 97 -20.60 -17.65 -19.59
C LYS A 97 -20.56 -16.77 -18.35
N ILE A 98 -21.40 -15.74 -18.31
CA ILE A 98 -21.60 -14.91 -17.11
C ILE A 98 -21.97 -15.77 -15.91
N GLY A 99 -22.91 -16.72 -16.09
CA GLY A 99 -23.25 -17.69 -15.04
C GLY A 99 -22.07 -18.54 -14.59
N ALA A 100 -21.25 -19.04 -15.51
CA ALA A 100 -20.08 -19.85 -15.19
C ALA A 100 -18.99 -19.07 -14.43
N ASP A 101 -18.74 -17.82 -14.81
CA ASP A 101 -17.77 -16.95 -14.13
C ASP A 101 -18.22 -16.61 -12.71
N LEU A 102 -19.51 -16.29 -12.53
CA LEU A 102 -20.08 -16.07 -11.19
C LEU A 102 -20.00 -17.33 -10.31
N GLU A 103 -20.27 -18.51 -10.87
CA GLU A 103 -20.14 -19.78 -10.13
C GLU A 103 -18.67 -20.07 -9.76
N SER A 104 -17.73 -19.71 -10.65
CA SER A 104 -16.29 -19.80 -10.36
C SER A 104 -15.89 -18.89 -9.19
N ILE A 105 -16.42 -17.67 -9.11
CA ILE A 105 -16.19 -16.76 -7.98
C ILE A 105 -16.77 -17.36 -6.69
N ALA A 106 -18.00 -17.87 -6.74
CA ALA A 106 -18.65 -18.47 -5.58
C ALA A 106 -17.86 -19.67 -5.04
N ALA A 107 -17.39 -20.54 -5.93
CA ALA A 107 -16.59 -21.71 -5.59
C ALA A 107 -15.23 -21.30 -4.98
N ALA A 108 -14.55 -20.31 -5.57
CA ALA A 108 -13.27 -19.82 -5.07
C ALA A 108 -13.40 -19.19 -3.68
N LEU A 109 -14.46 -18.41 -3.43
CA LEU A 109 -14.72 -17.84 -2.11
C LEU A 109 -15.02 -18.93 -1.07
N ALA A 110 -15.84 -19.92 -1.42
CA ALA A 110 -16.16 -21.03 -0.52
C ALA A 110 -14.91 -21.85 -0.16
N ASP A 111 -14.02 -22.07 -1.13
CA ASP A 111 -12.76 -22.77 -0.89
C ASP A 111 -11.80 -21.95 -0.03
N ALA A 112 -11.68 -20.64 -0.29
CA ALA A 112 -10.89 -19.73 0.54
C ALA A 112 -11.42 -19.65 1.99
N GLN A 113 -12.75 -19.58 2.17
CA GLN A 113 -13.39 -19.63 3.49
C GLN A 113 -13.08 -20.93 4.23
N LYS A 114 -13.12 -22.07 3.53
CA LYS A 114 -12.79 -23.38 4.10
C LYS A 114 -11.32 -23.48 4.50
N GLN A 115 -10.41 -23.08 3.62
CA GLN A 115 -8.97 -23.10 3.89
C GLN A 115 -8.62 -22.14 5.04
N GLY A 116 -9.16 -20.92 5.05
CA GLY A 116 -8.92 -19.94 6.10
C GLY A 116 -9.44 -20.39 7.47
N ALA A 117 -10.62 -21.01 7.53
CA ALA A 117 -11.14 -21.58 8.77
C ALA A 117 -10.27 -22.73 9.30
N ALA A 118 -9.72 -23.56 8.41
CA ALA A 118 -8.81 -24.64 8.79
C ALA A 118 -7.48 -24.09 9.33
N GLU A 119 -6.91 -23.09 8.67
CA GLU A 119 -5.66 -22.43 9.09
C GLU A 119 -5.81 -21.82 10.49
N ILE A 120 -6.89 -21.06 10.73
CA ILE A 120 -7.15 -20.47 12.05
C ILE A 120 -7.38 -21.53 13.12
N ALA A 121 -8.04 -22.65 12.80
CA ALA A 121 -8.22 -23.74 13.75
C ALA A 121 -6.88 -24.40 14.13
N THR A 122 -5.96 -24.53 13.18
CA THR A 122 -4.60 -25.05 13.43
C THR A 122 -3.79 -24.07 14.29
N LEU A 123 -3.80 -22.79 13.95
CA LEU A 123 -3.14 -21.74 14.74
C LEU A 123 -3.67 -21.72 16.18
N ASP A 124 -4.99 -21.69 16.35
CA ASP A 124 -5.61 -21.65 17.68
C ASP A 124 -5.16 -22.85 18.54
N HIS A 125 -5.06 -24.04 17.94
CA HIS A 125 -4.59 -25.25 18.64
C HIS A 125 -3.09 -25.14 19.04
N GLN A 126 -2.24 -24.62 18.15
CA GLN A 126 -0.82 -24.43 18.46
C GLN A 126 -0.61 -23.42 19.59
N LEU A 127 -1.30 -22.28 19.51
CA LEU A 127 -1.20 -21.22 20.51
C LEU A 127 -1.73 -21.67 21.88
N HIS A 128 -2.79 -22.47 21.92
CA HIS A 128 -3.24 -23.07 23.19
C HIS A 128 -2.17 -23.96 23.83
N TRP A 129 -1.49 -24.78 23.05
CA TRP A 129 -0.43 -25.63 23.57
C TRP A 129 0.76 -24.82 24.10
N LEU A 130 1.17 -23.78 23.37
CA LEU A 130 2.25 -22.88 23.79
C LEU A 130 1.89 -22.05 25.04
N ASP A 131 0.63 -21.61 25.14
CA ASP A 131 0.11 -20.90 26.31
C ASP A 131 0.12 -21.78 27.57
N GLU A 132 -0.28 -23.04 27.45
CA GLU A 132 -0.21 -24.02 28.54
C GLU A 132 1.24 -24.31 28.96
N LEU A 133 2.16 -24.45 27.99
CA LEU A 133 3.59 -24.65 28.27
C LEU A 133 4.19 -23.45 29.01
N TYR A 134 3.89 -22.23 28.54
CA TYR A 134 4.32 -21.00 29.18
C TYR A 134 3.76 -20.89 30.60
N GLY A 135 2.47 -21.20 30.78
CA GLY A 135 1.79 -21.23 32.08
C GLY A 135 2.40 -22.22 33.06
N ALA A 136 2.75 -23.42 32.60
CA ALA A 136 3.40 -24.44 33.41
C ALA A 136 4.79 -23.98 33.89
N ALA A 137 5.61 -23.43 32.99
CA ALA A 137 6.93 -22.89 33.35
C ALA A 137 6.81 -21.70 34.33
N GLN A 138 5.83 -20.83 34.12
CA GLN A 138 5.53 -19.72 35.02
C GLN A 138 5.05 -20.20 36.40
N ALA A 139 4.31 -21.30 36.47
CA ALA A 139 3.88 -21.89 37.73
C ALA A 139 5.06 -22.49 38.51
N ASP A 140 5.95 -23.22 37.83
CA ASP A 140 7.14 -23.81 38.43
C ASP A 140 8.08 -22.74 39.02
N LEU A 141 8.21 -21.58 38.35
CA LEU A 141 9.00 -20.44 38.85
C LEU A 141 8.55 -19.90 40.21
N ARG A 142 7.35 -20.27 40.69
CA ARG A 142 6.86 -19.86 42.02
C ARG A 142 7.47 -20.67 43.16
N ASP A 143 8.18 -21.77 42.87
CA ASP A 143 8.87 -22.55 43.90
C ASP A 143 10.13 -21.80 44.40
N PRO A 144 10.17 -21.35 45.67
CA PRO A 144 11.30 -20.61 46.20
C PRO A 144 12.55 -21.45 46.43
N THR A 145 12.46 -22.78 46.24
CA THR A 145 13.57 -23.72 46.45
C THR A 145 14.40 -24.00 45.19
N LEU A 146 13.96 -23.50 44.04
CA LEU A 146 14.64 -23.67 42.76
C LEU A 146 16.06 -23.10 42.78
N GLN A 147 17.00 -23.86 42.20
CA GLN A 147 18.36 -23.38 42.02
C GLN A 147 18.40 -22.32 40.91
N PRO A 148 19.34 -21.35 40.94
CA PRO A 148 19.45 -20.33 39.90
C PRO A 148 19.53 -20.87 38.47
N LYS A 149 20.16 -22.04 38.29
CA LYS A 149 20.26 -22.73 37.01
C LYS A 149 18.92 -23.27 36.49
N GLU A 150 17.99 -23.62 37.38
CA GLU A 150 16.66 -24.14 37.03
C GLU A 150 15.72 -22.98 36.70
N VAL A 151 15.80 -21.89 37.46
CA VAL A 151 15.14 -20.61 37.15
C VAL A 151 15.52 -20.13 35.74
N ALA A 152 16.82 -20.11 35.42
CA ALA A 152 17.29 -19.71 34.10
C ALA A 152 16.73 -20.59 32.97
N LYS A 153 16.62 -21.92 33.19
CA LYS A 153 16.04 -22.84 32.19
C LYS A 153 14.54 -22.60 31.98
N LEU A 154 13.79 -22.34 33.05
CA LEU A 154 12.36 -22.05 32.95
C LEU A 154 12.11 -20.74 32.18
N HIS A 155 12.91 -19.71 32.43
CA HIS A 155 12.87 -18.49 31.61
C HIS A 155 13.19 -18.78 30.13
N MET A 156 14.21 -19.58 29.84
CA MET A 156 14.50 -19.96 28.44
C MET A 156 13.34 -20.71 27.78
N ILE A 157 12.61 -21.56 28.51
CA ILE A 157 11.42 -22.25 27.99
C ILE A 157 10.30 -21.25 27.69
N MET A 158 10.07 -20.29 28.60
CA MET A 158 9.07 -19.24 28.41
C MET A 158 9.40 -18.36 27.21
N ASP A 159 10.66 -17.94 27.07
CA ASP A 159 11.12 -17.12 25.94
C ASP A 159 10.99 -17.90 24.61
N ALA A 160 11.31 -19.20 24.62
CA ALA A 160 11.16 -20.05 23.44
C ALA A 160 9.68 -20.26 23.06
N ALA A 161 8.80 -20.54 24.04
CA ALA A 161 7.37 -20.69 23.78
C ALA A 161 6.73 -19.41 23.26
N HIS A 162 7.17 -18.25 23.76
CA HIS A 162 6.72 -16.95 23.25
C HIS A 162 7.22 -16.70 21.82
N ALA A 163 8.50 -16.96 21.54
CA ALA A 163 9.05 -16.82 20.19
C ALA A 163 8.36 -17.75 19.18
N ASP A 164 8.12 -19.01 19.54
CA ASP A 164 7.40 -19.98 18.70
C ASP A 164 5.95 -19.52 18.46
N ALA A 165 5.29 -18.92 19.45
CA ALA A 165 3.93 -18.39 19.28
C ALA A 165 3.89 -17.21 18.31
N VAL A 166 4.88 -16.31 18.36
CA VAL A 166 5.03 -15.21 17.40
C VAL A 166 5.29 -15.76 15.99
N ASP A 167 6.13 -16.79 15.87
CA ASP A 167 6.44 -17.43 14.58
C ASP A 167 5.22 -18.14 13.99
N ASP A 168 4.44 -18.87 14.80
CA ASP A 168 3.20 -19.52 14.38
C ASP A 168 2.15 -18.51 13.90
N VAL A 169 1.97 -17.38 14.61
CA VAL A 169 1.08 -16.29 14.14
C VAL A 169 1.60 -15.70 12.84
N ARG A 170 2.92 -15.49 12.70
CA ARG A 170 3.51 -14.97 11.46
C ARG A 170 3.29 -15.92 10.30
N ASP A 171 3.44 -17.22 10.50
CA ASP A 171 3.21 -18.23 9.47
C ASP A 171 1.74 -18.33 9.08
N ALA A 172 0.82 -18.22 10.04
CA ALA A 172 -0.61 -18.12 9.76
C ALA A 172 -0.96 -16.85 8.99
N VAL A 173 -0.36 -15.69 9.29
CA VAL A 173 -0.53 -14.44 8.50
C VAL A 173 -0.10 -14.67 7.06
N LYS A 174 1.04 -15.32 6.83
CA LYS A 174 1.53 -15.65 5.48
C LYS A 174 0.53 -16.55 4.74
N GLN A 175 0.07 -17.62 5.40
CA GLN A 175 -0.85 -18.57 4.79
C GLN A 175 -2.23 -17.94 4.50
N MET A 176 -2.75 -17.14 5.43
CA MET A 176 -4.00 -16.40 5.26
C MET A 176 -3.92 -15.38 4.12
N ASN A 177 -2.80 -14.67 3.98
CA ASN A 177 -2.57 -13.78 2.83
C ASN A 177 -2.50 -14.57 1.53
N SER A 178 -1.84 -15.73 1.50
CA SER A 178 -1.80 -16.60 0.32
C SER A 178 -3.20 -17.07 -0.11
N ILE A 179 -4.03 -17.51 0.84
CA ILE A 179 -5.41 -17.94 0.58
C ILE A 179 -6.23 -16.78 0.01
N ARG A 180 -6.14 -15.59 0.63
CA ARG A 180 -6.84 -14.39 0.18
C ARG A 180 -6.40 -13.97 -1.22
N ASN A 181 -5.09 -13.99 -1.50
CA ASN A 181 -4.56 -13.57 -2.80
C ASN A 181 -5.02 -14.53 -3.92
N ALA A 182 -5.03 -15.84 -3.68
CA ALA A 182 -5.54 -16.81 -4.66
C ALA A 182 -7.03 -16.61 -4.98
N TYR A 183 -7.84 -16.23 -3.98
CA TYR A 183 -9.23 -15.86 -4.21
C TYR A 183 -9.35 -14.57 -5.04
N SER A 184 -8.62 -13.51 -4.67
CA SER A 184 -8.56 -12.26 -5.43
C SER A 184 -8.22 -12.50 -6.90
N ASP A 185 -7.15 -13.26 -7.19
CA ASP A 185 -6.74 -13.56 -8.57
C ASP A 185 -7.87 -14.22 -9.40
N THR A 186 -8.63 -15.12 -8.77
CA THR A 186 -9.78 -15.77 -9.41
C THR A 186 -10.92 -14.79 -9.64
N LEU A 187 -11.20 -13.93 -8.65
CA LEU A 187 -12.19 -12.88 -8.74
C LEU A 187 -11.88 -11.92 -9.91
N HIS A 188 -10.64 -11.43 -10.05
CA HIS A 188 -10.29 -10.52 -11.15
C HIS A 188 -10.42 -11.15 -12.52
N LYS A 189 -9.95 -12.40 -12.66
CA LYS A 189 -10.06 -13.11 -13.93
C LYS A 189 -11.51 -13.28 -14.34
N ALA A 190 -12.38 -13.60 -13.39
CA ALA A 190 -13.80 -13.71 -13.61
C ALA A 190 -14.42 -12.33 -13.93
N LEU A 191 -14.11 -11.27 -13.18
CA LEU A 191 -14.61 -9.92 -13.44
C LEU A 191 -14.21 -9.39 -14.82
N GLY A 192 -12.97 -9.62 -15.27
CA GLY A 192 -12.54 -9.24 -16.61
C GLY A 192 -13.29 -10.02 -17.72
N SER A 193 -13.64 -11.28 -17.45
CA SER A 193 -14.45 -12.11 -18.35
C SER A 193 -15.89 -11.62 -18.38
N LEU A 194 -16.48 -11.33 -17.21
CA LEU A 194 -17.82 -10.75 -17.06
C LEU A 194 -17.95 -9.42 -17.81
N HIS A 195 -16.99 -8.51 -17.65
CA HIS A 195 -16.95 -7.24 -18.37
C HIS A 195 -16.91 -7.45 -19.89
N THR A 196 -16.06 -8.37 -20.35
CA THR A 196 -15.96 -8.74 -21.78
C THR A 196 -17.29 -9.30 -22.33
N ASP A 197 -18.01 -10.05 -21.51
CA ASP A 197 -19.32 -10.62 -21.85
C ASP A 197 -20.49 -9.64 -21.63
N GLY A 198 -20.21 -8.38 -21.27
CA GLY A 198 -21.20 -7.29 -21.17
C GLY A 198 -21.94 -7.23 -19.84
N TYR A 199 -21.41 -7.85 -18.80
CA TYR A 199 -21.91 -7.77 -17.43
C TYR A 199 -20.93 -7.03 -16.52
N ASP A 200 -21.32 -5.83 -16.12
CA ASP A 200 -20.66 -5.07 -15.07
C ASP A 200 -21.43 -5.29 -13.75
N PRO A 201 -20.87 -6.03 -12.78
CA PRO A 201 -21.51 -6.19 -11.47
C PRO A 201 -21.74 -4.83 -10.80
N PRO A 202 -22.83 -4.66 -10.04
CA PRO A 202 -23.03 -3.42 -9.30
C PRO A 202 -21.86 -3.17 -8.32
N PRO A 203 -21.48 -1.90 -8.07
CA PRO A 203 -20.33 -1.52 -7.24
C PRO A 203 -20.29 -2.20 -5.89
N ASN A 204 -21.44 -2.61 -5.35
CA ASN A 204 -21.58 -3.23 -4.03
C ASN A 204 -20.92 -4.63 -3.92
N VAL A 205 -20.59 -5.30 -5.04
CA VAL A 205 -19.79 -6.55 -5.07
C VAL A 205 -18.29 -6.25 -5.09
N ASP A 206 -17.91 -5.06 -5.55
CA ASP A 206 -16.55 -4.56 -5.77
C ASP A 206 -16.04 -3.75 -4.54
N ASP A 207 -16.90 -2.86 -4.02
CA ASP A 207 -16.67 -1.94 -2.89
C ASP A 207 -16.58 -2.63 -1.51
N THR A 208 -16.98 -3.89 -1.39
CA THR A 208 -17.05 -4.58 -0.09
C THR A 208 -15.88 -5.53 0.17
N LEU A 209 -15.08 -5.88 -0.83
CA LEU A 209 -13.98 -6.85 -0.70
C LEU A 209 -12.61 -6.32 -1.13
N GLU A 210 -12.55 -5.33 -2.02
CA GLU A 210 -11.28 -4.90 -2.62
C GLU A 210 -10.83 -3.50 -2.20
N GLN A 211 -11.76 -2.58 -1.92
CA GLN A 211 -11.46 -1.25 -1.40
C GLN A 211 -12.07 -1.04 0.00
N PRO A 212 -11.44 -0.22 0.86
CA PRO A 212 -12.07 0.17 2.11
C PRO A 212 -13.39 0.90 1.85
N LEU A 213 -14.40 0.66 2.69
CA LEU A 213 -15.64 1.45 2.71
C LEU A 213 -15.32 2.95 2.85
N ARG A 214 -16.18 3.83 2.35
CA ARG A 214 -16.03 5.28 2.55
C ARG A 214 -15.82 5.63 4.03
N GLY A 215 -14.84 6.48 4.29
CA GLY A 215 -14.40 6.87 5.63
C GLY A 215 -13.60 5.81 6.39
N SER A 216 -13.20 4.71 5.74
CA SER A 216 -12.45 3.63 6.39
C SER A 216 -11.04 3.45 5.83
N VAL A 217 -10.25 2.72 6.60
CA VAL A 217 -8.87 2.37 6.30
C VAL A 217 -8.75 0.85 6.31
N ARG A 218 -7.97 0.32 5.38
CA ARG A 218 -7.64 -1.10 5.29
C ARG A 218 -6.14 -1.26 5.20
N ASN A 219 -5.55 -1.98 6.14
CA ASN A 219 -4.16 -2.39 6.05
C ASN A 219 -4.07 -3.77 5.37
N LEU A 220 -3.31 -3.87 4.29
CA LEU A 220 -3.13 -5.10 3.51
C LEU A 220 -1.93 -5.93 3.99
N GLY A 221 -1.14 -5.39 4.92
CA GLY A 221 0.03 -6.02 5.51
C GLY A 221 1.34 -5.69 4.77
N PRO A 222 2.45 -6.35 5.17
CA PRO A 222 3.78 -6.10 4.63
C PRO A 222 3.92 -6.40 3.13
N ILE A 223 4.49 -5.46 2.38
CA ILE A 223 4.85 -5.59 0.96
C ILE A 223 6.38 -5.54 0.73
N ALA A 224 7.14 -5.11 1.73
CA ALA A 224 8.60 -5.13 1.74
C ALA A 224 9.13 -5.25 3.18
N GLY A 225 10.33 -5.79 3.33
CA GLY A 225 10.93 -6.03 4.63
C GLY A 225 10.33 -7.25 5.36
N THR A 226 10.31 -7.19 6.69
CA THR A 226 9.93 -8.33 7.53
C THR A 226 8.54 -8.86 7.17
N GLY A 227 8.41 -10.18 6.98
CA GLY A 227 7.12 -10.84 6.76
C GLY A 227 6.46 -10.63 5.39
N ALA A 228 7.06 -9.83 4.49
CA ALA A 228 6.50 -9.57 3.17
C ALA A 228 6.63 -10.77 2.21
N ILE A 229 5.53 -11.11 1.52
CA ILE A 229 5.49 -12.23 0.55
C ILE A 229 4.67 -11.87 -0.70
N PRO A 230 5.31 -11.84 -1.89
CA PRO A 230 6.75 -11.73 -2.08
C PRO A 230 7.25 -10.36 -1.57
N GLY A 231 8.33 -10.35 -0.80
CA GLY A 231 9.04 -9.12 -0.45
C GLY A 231 10.05 -8.70 -1.52
N ILE A 232 10.93 -7.75 -1.18
CA ILE A 232 12.08 -7.39 -2.02
C ILE A 232 13.03 -8.61 -2.10
N PRO A 233 13.35 -9.13 -3.29
CA PRO A 233 14.26 -10.26 -3.43
C PRO A 233 15.62 -10.00 -2.78
N GLY A 234 15.97 -10.82 -1.78
CA GLY A 234 17.25 -10.74 -1.06
C GLY A 234 17.31 -9.71 0.07
N THR A 235 16.21 -9.02 0.37
CA THR A 235 16.12 -8.01 1.44
C THR A 235 14.99 -8.37 2.40
N GLY A 236 15.34 -8.83 3.61
CA GLY A 236 14.38 -9.30 4.62
C GLY A 236 13.91 -8.22 5.60
N ALA A 237 14.49 -7.02 5.56
CA ALA A 237 14.09 -5.89 6.41
C ALA A 237 14.31 -4.58 5.64
N ALA A 238 13.32 -3.70 5.63
CA ALA A 238 13.37 -2.44 4.87
C ALA A 238 12.36 -1.43 5.41
N ASP A 239 12.62 -0.14 5.22
CA ASP A 239 11.68 0.93 5.56
C ASP A 239 11.54 2.03 4.50
N LEU A 240 10.64 2.96 4.76
CA LEU A 240 10.24 4.05 3.88
C LEU A 240 9.56 3.54 2.59
N GLY A 241 10.19 3.69 1.43
CA GLY A 241 9.67 3.17 0.17
C GLY A 241 8.92 4.19 -0.68
N GLU A 242 9.38 5.44 -0.76
CA GLU A 242 8.72 6.41 -1.63
C GLU A 242 8.77 5.95 -3.09
N VAL A 243 7.60 5.82 -3.72
CA VAL A 243 7.48 5.37 -5.10
C VAL A 243 7.51 6.56 -6.05
N VAL A 244 8.38 6.48 -7.05
CA VAL A 244 8.59 7.51 -8.07
C VAL A 244 8.45 6.93 -9.46
N GLU A 245 7.77 7.65 -10.34
CA GLU A 245 7.83 7.37 -11.78
C GLU A 245 9.15 7.90 -12.33
N VAL A 246 9.85 7.08 -13.13
CA VAL A 246 11.12 7.46 -13.73
C VAL A 246 10.86 8.57 -14.76
N PRO A 247 11.46 9.78 -14.60
CA PRO A 247 11.24 10.86 -15.54
C PRO A 247 11.54 10.46 -16.99
N GLY A 248 10.59 10.73 -17.89
CA GLY A 248 10.68 10.38 -19.31
C GLY A 248 10.42 8.90 -19.64
N GLN A 249 10.04 8.07 -18.67
CA GLN A 249 9.71 6.66 -18.87
C GLN A 249 8.35 6.33 -18.23
N PRO A 250 7.23 6.74 -18.86
CA PRO A 250 5.90 6.55 -18.31
C PRO A 250 5.61 5.08 -17.96
N GLY A 251 5.00 4.85 -16.81
CA GLY A 251 4.66 3.53 -16.28
C GLY A 251 5.83 2.75 -15.68
N ARG A 252 7.07 3.26 -15.71
CA ARG A 252 8.21 2.65 -15.03
C ARG A 252 8.40 3.30 -13.66
N PHE A 253 8.19 2.53 -12.61
CA PHE A 253 8.32 3.00 -11.23
C PHE A 253 9.54 2.41 -10.51
N LEU A 254 10.11 3.21 -9.61
CA LEU A 254 11.09 2.77 -8.62
C LEU A 254 10.51 3.05 -7.23
N ALA A 255 10.67 2.11 -6.30
CA ALA A 255 10.47 2.35 -4.87
C ALA A 255 11.84 2.60 -4.22
N ILE A 256 11.95 3.70 -3.47
CA ILE A 256 13.19 4.12 -2.82
C ILE A 256 13.04 3.94 -1.31
N PHE A 257 13.62 2.86 -0.81
CA PHE A 257 13.62 2.51 0.61
C PHE A 257 14.82 3.14 1.32
N GLY A 258 14.68 3.35 2.63
CA GLY A 258 15.74 3.81 3.51
C GLY A 258 16.67 2.68 3.91
N ASP A 259 17.01 2.63 5.19
CA ASP A 259 17.87 1.58 5.72
C ASP A 259 17.23 0.21 5.42
N SER A 260 18.05 -0.69 4.88
CA SER A 260 17.58 -2.02 4.47
C SER A 260 18.65 -3.07 4.71
N PHE A 261 18.20 -4.28 5.04
CA PHE A 261 19.06 -5.36 5.49
C PHE A 261 18.70 -6.66 4.78
N THR A 262 19.71 -7.46 4.45
CA THR A 262 19.47 -8.76 3.79
C THR A 262 18.89 -9.80 4.75
N GLY A 263 19.10 -9.64 6.07
CA GLY A 263 18.45 -10.43 7.10
C GLY A 263 17.05 -9.91 7.46
N ASN A 264 16.39 -10.56 8.41
CA ASN A 264 14.96 -10.34 8.69
C ASN A 264 14.66 -9.18 9.67
N LYS A 265 15.68 -8.45 10.13
CA LYS A 265 15.55 -7.35 11.09
C LYS A 265 16.68 -6.32 10.95
N VAL A 266 16.54 -5.17 11.61
CA VAL A 266 17.57 -4.12 11.61
C VAL A 266 18.93 -4.68 12.08
N GLY A 267 19.97 -4.43 11.29
CA GLY A 267 21.35 -4.82 11.59
C GLY A 267 21.75 -6.24 11.16
N GLU A 268 20.85 -7.03 10.57
CA GLU A 268 21.15 -8.41 10.17
C GLU A 268 21.58 -8.53 8.70
N GLY A 269 22.75 -9.13 8.44
CA GLY A 269 23.25 -9.32 7.08
C GLY A 269 23.88 -8.07 6.48
N GLN A 270 23.83 -7.92 5.14
CA GLN A 270 24.38 -6.74 4.48
C GLN A 270 23.46 -5.55 4.64
N HIS A 271 24.03 -4.40 4.96
CA HIS A 271 23.33 -3.13 5.15
C HIS A 271 23.35 -2.31 3.85
N TYR A 272 22.17 -1.89 3.41
CA TYR A 272 21.96 -0.90 2.37
C TYR A 272 21.51 0.40 3.05
N ARG A 273 22.29 1.47 2.89
CA ARG A 273 21.93 2.82 3.39
C ARG A 273 20.60 3.31 2.80
N SER A 274 20.40 2.99 1.53
CA SER A 274 19.16 3.18 0.79
C SER A 274 19.16 2.19 -0.36
N VAL A 275 17.98 1.69 -0.72
CA VAL A 275 17.83 0.74 -1.83
C VAL A 275 16.77 1.22 -2.81
N ALA A 276 17.12 1.21 -4.10
CA ALA A 276 16.17 1.40 -5.17
C ALA A 276 15.81 0.05 -5.78
N VAL A 277 14.52 -0.24 -5.87
CA VAL A 277 13.99 -1.44 -6.53
C VAL A 277 13.00 -1.02 -7.61
N PRO A 278 12.88 -1.77 -8.73
CA PRO A 278 11.75 -1.58 -9.62
C PRO A 278 10.48 -2.05 -8.91
N VAL A 279 9.39 -1.32 -9.09
CA VAL A 279 8.08 -1.71 -8.57
C VAL A 279 7.06 -1.71 -9.71
N THR A 280 6.25 -2.75 -9.77
CA THR A 280 5.10 -2.84 -10.68
C THR A 280 3.83 -2.96 -9.87
N PHE A 281 2.71 -2.55 -10.43
CA PHE A 281 1.40 -2.70 -9.82
C PHE A 281 0.60 -3.71 -10.64
N ASP A 282 -0.05 -4.67 -9.98
CA ASP A 282 -1.03 -5.52 -10.66
C ASP A 282 -2.35 -4.77 -10.88
N ALA A 283 -3.36 -5.48 -11.39
CA ALA A 283 -4.66 -4.89 -11.73
C ALA A 283 -5.35 -4.25 -10.52
N ASP A 284 -5.00 -4.65 -9.30
CA ASP A 284 -5.63 -4.22 -8.04
C ASP A 284 -4.89 -3.03 -7.43
N GLY A 285 -3.79 -2.64 -8.06
CA GLY A 285 -2.85 -1.70 -7.49
C GLY A 285 -2.01 -2.29 -6.37
N ARG A 286 -1.90 -3.64 -6.24
CA ARG A 286 -0.93 -4.22 -5.30
C ARG A 286 0.48 -4.10 -5.89
N PRO A 287 1.46 -3.64 -5.10
CA PRO A 287 2.82 -3.45 -5.54
C PRO A 287 3.61 -4.74 -5.47
N HIS A 288 4.44 -4.95 -6.49
CA HIS A 288 5.38 -6.07 -6.59
C HIS A 288 6.79 -5.51 -6.71
N CYS A 289 7.61 -5.75 -5.69
CA CYS A 289 8.99 -5.29 -5.66
C CYS A 289 9.89 -6.27 -6.43
N GLY A 290 10.69 -5.76 -7.36
CA GLY A 290 11.78 -6.52 -7.98
C GLY A 290 13.08 -6.45 -7.20
N ALA A 291 14.14 -7.07 -7.73
CA ALA A 291 15.44 -7.12 -7.10
C ALA A 291 16.09 -5.72 -6.95
N PRO A 292 16.90 -5.50 -5.90
CA PRO A 292 17.72 -4.30 -5.74
C PRO A 292 18.53 -3.94 -6.99
N LEU A 293 18.47 -2.67 -7.39
CA LEU A 293 19.26 -2.11 -8.49
C LEU A 293 20.54 -1.41 -8.01
N THR A 294 20.77 -1.39 -6.70
CA THR A 294 21.91 -0.76 -6.02
C THR A 294 22.64 -1.78 -5.16
N GLY A 295 23.82 -1.42 -4.69
CA GLY A 295 24.66 -2.24 -3.82
C GLY A 295 24.58 -1.83 -2.35
N PRO A 296 25.04 -2.73 -1.44
CA PRO A 296 25.12 -2.43 -0.02
C PRO A 296 26.16 -1.35 0.27
N LYS A 297 26.16 -0.87 1.50
CA LYS A 297 27.16 0.04 2.05
C LYS A 297 28.57 -0.43 1.74
N ASP A 298 29.41 0.51 1.28
CA ASP A 298 30.81 0.36 0.94
C ASP A 298 31.08 -0.53 -0.30
N SER A 299 30.05 -0.80 -1.11
CA SER A 299 30.17 -1.61 -2.34
C SER A 299 30.67 -0.82 -3.56
N GLY A 300 30.59 0.52 -3.53
CA GLY A 300 30.85 1.38 -4.69
C GLY A 300 29.68 1.49 -5.67
N ASN A 301 28.54 0.85 -5.37
CA ASN A 301 27.31 0.89 -6.17
C ASN A 301 26.09 1.37 -5.34
N GLU A 302 26.32 2.16 -4.30
CA GLU A 302 25.26 2.72 -3.44
C GLU A 302 24.38 3.72 -4.20
N LEU A 303 23.10 3.81 -3.78
CA LEU A 303 22.13 4.71 -4.42
C LEU A 303 22.54 6.19 -4.31
N PHE A 304 22.97 6.61 -3.12
CA PHE A 304 23.39 7.98 -2.83
C PHE A 304 24.87 8.03 -2.42
N PRO A 305 25.79 8.25 -3.38
CA PRO A 305 27.18 8.50 -3.03
C PRO A 305 27.30 9.72 -2.10
N ILE A 306 28.07 9.59 -1.00
CA ILE A 306 28.31 10.70 -0.07
C ILE A 306 29.19 11.76 -0.77
N PRO A 307 28.72 13.01 -0.94
CA PRO A 307 29.52 14.06 -1.56
C PRO A 307 30.68 14.49 -0.63
N LYS A 308 31.77 14.99 -1.21
CA LYS A 308 32.98 15.37 -0.46
C LYS A 308 32.74 16.48 0.56
N GLU A 309 31.74 17.31 0.29
CA GLU A 309 31.27 18.42 1.11
C GLU A 309 30.60 17.93 2.41
N ALA A 310 30.01 16.73 2.41
CA ALA A 310 29.26 16.16 3.52
C ALA A 310 30.17 15.40 4.51
N GLN A 311 31.18 16.09 5.03
CA GLN A 311 32.10 15.50 6.00
C GLN A 311 31.38 15.04 7.27
N GLY A 312 31.70 13.82 7.74
CA GLY A 312 31.11 13.25 8.95
C GLY A 312 29.78 12.51 8.74
N VAL A 313 29.26 12.48 7.51
CA VAL A 313 28.13 11.62 7.14
C VAL A 313 28.58 10.16 7.12
N THR A 314 27.87 9.31 7.86
CA THR A 314 28.06 7.85 7.88
C THR A 314 26.83 7.08 7.43
N ASP A 315 25.73 7.75 7.09
CA ASP A 315 24.56 7.17 6.41
C ASP A 315 23.86 8.15 5.46
N THR A 316 23.07 7.64 4.52
CA THR A 316 22.32 8.46 3.55
C THR A 316 20.91 7.90 3.39
N LEU A 317 19.89 8.71 3.66
CA LEU A 317 18.49 8.29 3.61
C LEU A 317 17.67 9.17 2.66
N PRO A 318 16.66 8.62 1.97
CA PRO A 318 15.73 9.43 1.19
C PRO A 318 14.91 10.30 2.14
N ALA A 319 14.80 11.58 1.81
CA ALA A 319 14.10 12.59 2.59
C ALA A 319 13.02 13.30 1.73
N GLY A 320 12.43 12.53 0.82
CA GLY A 320 11.27 12.91 0.04
C GLY A 320 11.56 13.54 -1.33
N THR A 321 10.54 13.61 -2.21
CA THR A 321 10.71 14.01 -3.62
C THR A 321 9.97 15.28 -4.02
N ILE A 322 10.48 15.96 -5.04
CA ILE A 322 9.85 17.10 -5.68
C ILE A 322 9.72 16.82 -7.18
N THR A 323 8.48 16.70 -7.67
CA THR A 323 8.18 16.44 -9.08
C THR A 323 7.86 17.73 -9.83
N ALA A 324 8.70 18.12 -10.79
CA ALA A 324 8.63 19.41 -11.49
C ALA A 324 8.10 19.32 -12.94
N GLY A 325 7.30 18.30 -13.26
CA GLY A 325 6.64 18.17 -14.57
C GLY A 325 7.57 17.82 -15.73
N GLY A 326 8.64 17.07 -15.45
CA GLY A 326 9.60 16.58 -16.45
C GLY A 326 10.92 16.12 -15.82
N LYS A 327 11.22 16.61 -14.62
CA LYS A 327 12.29 16.12 -13.74
C LYS A 327 11.72 15.87 -12.36
N THR A 328 12.35 14.95 -11.64
CA THR A 328 12.07 14.68 -10.23
C THR A 328 13.38 14.74 -9.48
N TYR A 329 13.38 15.50 -8.38
CA TYR A 329 14.52 15.59 -7.48
C TYR A 329 14.17 14.91 -6.16
N MET A 330 15.12 14.21 -5.57
CA MET A 330 14.97 13.64 -4.24
C MET A 330 15.89 14.40 -3.29
N MET A 331 15.38 14.79 -2.13
CA MET A 331 16.22 15.23 -1.03
C MET A 331 16.85 14.00 -0.39
N VAL A 332 18.15 14.06 -0.14
CA VAL A 332 18.89 13.08 0.61
C VAL A 332 19.33 13.74 1.91
N THR A 333 19.06 13.09 3.05
CA THR A 333 19.65 13.49 4.32
C THR A 333 20.82 12.57 4.64
N GLY A 334 21.99 13.16 4.81
CA GLY A 334 23.16 12.49 5.36
C GLY A 334 23.10 12.50 6.88
N THR A 335 23.21 11.34 7.50
CA THR A 335 23.15 11.17 8.95
C THR A 335 24.44 10.56 9.51
N LYS A 336 24.56 10.55 10.83
CA LYS A 336 25.58 9.79 11.56
C LYS A 336 25.00 9.15 12.82
N ASP A 337 25.67 8.11 13.28
CA ASP A 337 25.30 7.38 14.51
C ASP A 337 23.80 7.03 14.49
N ASN A 338 23.06 7.39 15.55
CA ASN A 338 21.64 7.10 15.71
C ASN A 338 20.75 8.10 14.94
N LEU A 339 20.85 8.10 13.61
CA LEU A 339 20.07 8.94 12.68
C LEU A 339 20.23 10.46 12.87
N GLN A 340 21.32 10.92 13.48
CA GLN A 340 21.56 12.35 13.70
C GLN A 340 21.84 13.06 12.37
N PRO A 341 21.02 14.06 11.94
CA PRO A 341 21.26 14.76 10.68
C PRO A 341 22.60 15.51 10.70
N VAL A 342 23.33 15.43 9.59
CA VAL A 342 24.62 16.13 9.38
C VAL A 342 24.52 17.12 8.23
N ALA A 343 23.84 16.73 7.15
CA ALA A 343 23.67 17.54 5.95
C ALA A 343 22.48 17.08 5.11
N SER A 344 22.01 17.93 4.20
CA SER A 344 21.05 17.57 3.17
C SER A 344 21.45 18.08 1.79
N TRP A 345 21.05 17.38 0.74
CA TRP A 345 21.29 17.78 -0.64
C TRP A 345 20.23 17.19 -1.58
N LEU A 346 20.14 17.71 -2.81
CA LEU A 346 19.27 17.17 -3.85
C LEU A 346 20.04 16.24 -4.78
N VAL A 347 19.37 15.20 -5.26
CA VAL A 347 19.82 14.35 -6.38
C VAL A 347 18.74 14.34 -7.46
N GLU A 348 19.11 14.17 -8.73
CA GLU A 348 18.16 14.04 -9.84
C GLU A 348 17.84 12.55 -10.08
N ILE A 349 16.55 12.20 -9.97
CA ILE A 349 16.06 10.84 -10.22
C ILE A 349 16.19 10.53 -11.71
N ASN A 350 16.72 9.35 -12.02
CA ASN A 350 16.86 8.85 -13.38
C ASN A 350 16.70 7.31 -13.42
N GLY A 351 16.74 6.72 -14.62
CA GLY A 351 16.50 5.29 -14.83
C GLY A 351 17.64 4.33 -14.48
N ASP A 352 18.77 4.84 -13.97
CA ASP A 352 20.01 4.08 -13.74
C ASP A 352 20.51 4.19 -12.27
N PRO A 353 19.72 3.79 -11.26
CA PRO A 353 20.11 3.93 -9.84
C PRO A 353 21.43 3.22 -9.49
N GLY A 354 21.79 2.13 -10.18
CA GLY A 354 23.05 1.41 -9.95
C GLY A 354 24.33 2.18 -10.30
N LYS A 355 24.22 3.35 -10.95
CA LYS A 355 25.37 4.27 -11.16
C LYS A 355 25.56 5.26 -10.02
N GLY A 356 24.68 5.25 -9.02
CA GLY A 356 24.59 6.25 -7.98
C GLY A 356 24.02 7.57 -8.49
N TRP A 357 23.09 8.14 -7.74
CA TRP A 357 22.54 9.47 -8.01
C TRP A 357 23.38 10.51 -7.29
N ASN A 358 24.19 11.22 -8.08
CA ASN A 358 25.10 12.22 -7.57
C ASN A 358 24.37 13.49 -7.14
N MET A 359 24.94 14.19 -6.16
CA MET A 359 24.46 15.48 -5.69
C MET A 359 24.35 16.49 -6.85
N VAL A 360 23.21 17.17 -6.93
CA VAL A 360 23.01 18.36 -7.76
C VAL A 360 23.89 19.49 -7.21
N GLY A 361 24.76 20.04 -8.05
CA GLY A 361 25.70 21.08 -7.65
C GLY A 361 25.02 22.28 -6.98
N GLY A 362 25.55 22.72 -5.83
CA GLY A 362 25.02 23.85 -5.07
C GLY A 362 23.80 23.57 -4.17
N SER A 363 23.28 22.33 -4.16
CA SER A 363 22.12 21.94 -3.34
C SER A 363 22.46 21.60 -1.87
N TYR A 364 23.74 21.36 -1.56
CA TYR A 364 24.23 21.04 -0.21
C TYR A 364 23.82 22.08 0.84
N ARG A 365 23.40 21.61 2.01
CA ARG A 365 23.14 22.40 3.22
C ARG A 365 23.57 21.62 4.46
N SER A 366 24.00 22.33 5.50
CA SER A 366 24.39 21.71 6.77
C SER A 366 23.16 21.33 7.61
N ALA A 367 23.31 20.51 8.66
CA ALA A 367 22.19 20.05 9.50
C ALA A 367 21.29 21.17 10.06
N GLY A 368 21.88 22.33 10.39
CA GLY A 368 21.13 23.48 10.92
C GLY A 368 20.41 24.31 9.85
N ASP A 369 20.64 24.03 8.58
CA ASP A 369 20.08 24.77 7.46
C ASP A 369 18.82 24.08 6.92
N ALA A 370 17.66 24.66 7.20
CA ALA A 370 16.38 24.14 6.73
C ALA A 370 16.17 24.32 5.20
N PRO A 371 15.32 23.50 4.58
CA PRO A 371 14.80 22.23 5.09
C PRO A 371 15.77 21.05 4.89
N SER A 372 15.58 19.96 5.64
CA SER A 372 16.30 18.69 5.42
C SER A 372 15.39 17.56 4.92
N GLN A 373 14.08 17.77 4.88
CA GLN A 373 13.14 16.84 4.28
C GLN A 373 12.04 17.64 3.57
N VAL A 374 11.54 17.09 2.45
CA VAL A 374 10.64 17.78 1.52
C VAL A 374 9.66 16.81 0.88
N SER A 375 8.53 17.29 0.41
CA SER A 375 7.75 16.61 -0.63
C SER A 375 7.01 17.63 -1.48
N GLY A 376 6.91 17.42 -2.79
CA GLY A 376 6.32 18.43 -3.66
C GLY A 376 5.92 17.96 -5.04
N TYR A 377 5.02 18.73 -5.63
CA TYR A 377 4.47 18.49 -6.96
C TYR A 377 4.31 19.80 -7.73
N LYS A 378 4.28 19.70 -9.05
CA LYS A 378 3.90 20.79 -9.93
C LYS A 378 2.38 20.87 -9.99
N GLY A 379 1.81 21.94 -9.46
CA GLY A 379 0.37 22.18 -9.49
C GLY A 379 -0.12 22.58 -10.88
N SER A 380 -1.43 22.50 -11.05
CA SER A 380 -2.13 22.91 -12.27
C SER A 380 -1.92 24.37 -12.69
N ASP A 381 -1.54 25.25 -11.76
CA ASP A 381 -1.16 26.66 -12.01
C ASP A 381 0.25 26.82 -12.62
N GLY A 382 0.99 25.72 -12.76
CA GLY A 382 2.33 25.68 -13.32
C GLY A 382 3.45 25.92 -12.32
N LYS A 383 3.17 26.20 -11.04
CA LYS A 383 4.17 26.32 -9.98
C LYS A 383 4.44 24.97 -9.33
N VAL A 384 5.62 24.82 -8.74
CA VAL A 384 5.93 23.68 -7.87
C VAL A 384 5.69 24.09 -6.43
N TYR A 385 4.87 23.34 -5.71
CA TYR A 385 4.64 23.50 -4.27
C TYR A 385 5.43 22.44 -3.49
N ILE A 386 6.11 22.86 -2.44
CA ILE A 386 7.06 22.03 -1.68
C ILE A 386 6.70 22.12 -0.21
N ALA A 387 6.10 21.07 0.34
CA ALA A 387 6.00 20.86 1.77
C ALA A 387 7.39 20.51 2.31
N ALA A 388 7.79 21.07 3.44
CA ALA A 388 9.15 20.91 3.94
C ALA A 388 9.23 21.02 5.46
N ASP A 389 10.09 20.22 6.07
CA ASP A 389 10.33 20.17 7.51
C ASP A 389 11.80 19.78 7.81
N SER A 390 12.03 19.15 8.97
CA SER A 390 13.34 18.63 9.35
C SER A 390 13.30 17.11 9.51
N PHE A 391 14.35 16.45 9.05
CA PHE A 391 14.49 15.00 9.10
C PHE A 391 14.39 14.42 10.53
N ASP A 392 14.79 15.19 11.55
CA ASP A 392 14.68 14.82 12.96
C ASP A 392 13.29 15.04 13.59
N ARG A 393 12.30 15.44 12.77
CA ARG A 393 10.91 15.69 13.17
C ARG A 393 10.77 16.75 14.27
N SER A 394 11.70 17.70 14.32
CA SER A 394 11.73 18.75 15.35
C SER A 394 10.78 19.92 15.08
N GLN A 395 10.19 20.01 13.89
CA GLN A 395 9.31 21.11 13.48
C GLN A 395 8.03 20.66 12.76
N GLY A 396 7.10 21.60 12.62
CA GLY A 396 5.91 21.43 11.77
C GLY A 396 6.20 21.65 10.30
N VAL A 397 5.20 21.46 9.46
CA VAL A 397 5.37 21.59 8.00
C VAL A 397 5.41 23.07 7.62
N THR A 398 6.47 23.47 6.91
CA THR A 398 6.58 24.73 6.18
C THR A 398 6.29 24.49 4.70
N MET A 399 6.04 25.57 3.95
CA MET A 399 5.74 25.48 2.52
C MET A 399 6.62 26.44 1.73
N TYR A 400 7.07 25.98 0.56
CA TYR A 400 7.73 26.80 -0.44
C TYR A 400 7.00 26.68 -1.78
N ARG A 401 7.21 27.65 -2.66
CA ARG A 401 6.94 27.50 -4.09
C ARG A 401 8.16 27.83 -4.94
N ALA A 402 8.26 27.24 -6.12
CA ALA A 402 9.32 27.53 -7.09
C ALA A 402 8.80 27.43 -8.53
N ASP A 403 9.57 27.99 -9.47
CA ASP A 403 9.39 27.71 -10.88
C ASP A 403 9.92 26.30 -11.22
N PRO A 404 9.22 25.51 -12.05
CA PRO A 404 9.58 24.11 -12.31
C PRO A 404 11.01 23.91 -12.84
N ASP A 405 11.51 24.83 -13.66
CA ASP A 405 12.85 24.79 -14.25
C ASP A 405 13.96 25.24 -13.28
N GLN A 406 13.61 25.83 -12.15
CA GLN A 406 14.52 26.36 -11.14
C GLN A 406 14.51 25.58 -9.82
N VAL A 407 13.61 24.61 -9.66
CA VAL A 407 13.40 23.89 -8.38
C VAL A 407 14.65 23.22 -7.81
N TRP A 408 15.61 22.85 -8.65
CA TRP A 408 16.86 22.23 -8.25
C TRP A 408 17.79 23.19 -7.47
N ASP A 409 17.62 24.50 -7.67
CA ASP A 409 18.29 25.53 -6.90
C ASP A 409 17.39 25.98 -5.74
N ARG A 410 17.76 25.54 -4.53
CA ARG A 410 17.07 25.92 -3.28
C ARG A 410 17.04 27.44 -3.04
N LYS A 411 17.89 28.24 -3.71
CA LYS A 411 17.86 29.71 -3.64
C LYS A 411 16.73 30.32 -4.46
N SER A 412 16.07 29.56 -5.34
CA SER A 412 14.91 30.02 -6.10
C SER A 412 13.60 29.89 -5.30
N TRP A 413 13.60 29.13 -4.21
CA TRP A 413 12.40 28.77 -3.46
C TRP A 413 11.88 29.99 -2.70
N GLN A 414 10.59 30.30 -2.88
CA GLN A 414 9.90 31.36 -2.17
C GLN A 414 9.14 30.75 -0.99
N PRO A 415 9.45 31.13 0.27
CA PRO A 415 8.76 30.58 1.44
C PRO A 415 7.37 31.16 1.59
N TRP A 416 6.43 30.38 2.11
CA TRP A 416 5.16 30.92 2.60
C TRP A 416 5.39 31.73 3.89
N THR A 417 4.86 32.95 3.94
CA THR A 417 5.01 33.85 5.09
C THR A 417 3.85 33.77 6.08
N GLY A 418 2.77 33.08 5.72
CA GLY A 418 1.50 33.06 6.46
C GLY A 418 0.38 33.80 5.73
N THR A 419 0.73 34.77 4.87
CA THR A 419 -0.24 35.56 4.10
C THR A 419 0.14 35.74 2.62
N ASP A 420 1.41 35.61 2.28
CA ASP A 420 1.93 35.71 0.90
C ASP A 420 3.25 34.91 0.76
N TRP A 421 3.79 34.86 -0.45
CA TRP A 421 5.08 34.26 -0.76
C TRP A 421 6.22 35.25 -0.59
N GLY A 422 7.20 34.88 0.24
CA GLY A 422 8.38 35.66 0.56
C GLY A 422 9.42 35.70 -0.56
N LYS A 423 10.58 36.27 -0.26
CA LYS A 423 11.65 36.41 -1.25
C LYS A 423 12.33 35.07 -1.49
N ALA A 424 12.70 34.83 -2.76
CA ALA A 424 13.44 33.63 -3.14
C ALA A 424 14.74 33.47 -2.31
N GLY A 425 14.94 32.27 -1.77
CA GLY A 425 16.11 31.88 -0.99
C GLY A 425 16.04 32.19 0.50
N GLU A 426 14.95 32.79 0.97
CA GLU A 426 14.67 32.93 2.41
C GLU A 426 14.18 31.61 3.00
N ILE A 427 14.49 31.39 4.28
CA ILE A 427 14.00 30.23 5.04
C ILE A 427 12.57 30.51 5.47
N ALA A 428 11.67 29.55 5.31
CA ALA A 428 10.32 29.63 5.85
C ALA A 428 10.35 29.61 7.38
N THR A 429 9.80 30.66 8.00
CA THR A 429 9.68 30.77 9.47
C THR A 429 8.25 30.50 9.96
N THR A 430 7.31 30.34 9.04
CA THR A 430 5.88 30.12 9.32
C THR A 430 5.50 28.72 8.87
N THR A 431 4.89 27.95 9.78
CA THR A 431 4.34 26.63 9.45
C THR A 431 2.94 26.75 8.88
N VAL A 432 2.57 25.85 7.97
CA VAL A 432 1.19 25.64 7.52
C VAL A 432 0.42 24.70 8.46
N THR A 433 1.10 23.97 9.34
CA THR A 433 0.49 23.21 10.45
C THR A 433 0.18 24.09 11.66
N GLY A 434 -0.69 23.61 12.54
CA GLY A 434 -0.96 24.24 13.84
C GLY A 434 0.29 24.37 14.74
N PRO A 435 0.28 25.27 15.72
CA PRO A 435 1.42 25.49 16.62
C PRO A 435 1.90 24.22 17.32
N ALA A 436 3.21 24.10 17.51
CA ALA A 436 3.88 22.98 18.19
C ALA A 436 3.63 21.59 17.57
N THR A 437 3.05 21.51 16.37
CA THR A 437 2.92 20.26 15.62
C THR A 437 4.29 19.82 15.12
N ARG A 438 4.56 18.51 15.16
CA ARG A 438 5.81 17.93 14.63
C ARG A 438 5.47 16.88 13.60
N PHE A 439 6.03 17.03 12.41
CA PHE A 439 5.84 16.11 11.29
C PHE A 439 7.16 15.48 10.85
N GLY A 440 7.05 14.39 10.11
CA GLY A 440 8.12 13.73 9.38
C GLY A 440 7.55 12.84 8.28
N GLU A 441 8.46 12.35 7.44
CA GLU A 441 8.24 11.49 6.28
C GLU A 441 7.12 12.01 5.37
N LEU A 442 7.30 13.24 4.89
CA LEU A 442 6.31 13.94 4.08
C LEU A 442 6.05 13.28 2.72
N SER A 443 4.78 13.25 2.32
CA SER A 443 4.32 12.89 0.97
C SER A 443 3.24 13.87 0.50
N PHE A 444 3.58 14.74 -0.44
CA PHE A 444 2.71 15.79 -0.95
C PHE A 444 2.53 15.69 -2.46
N ARG A 445 1.29 15.42 -2.91
CA ARG A 445 0.95 15.11 -4.30
C ARG A 445 -0.27 15.92 -4.76
N GLU A 446 -0.44 16.07 -6.07
CA GLU A 446 -1.73 16.45 -6.66
C GLU A 446 -2.46 15.17 -7.06
N ILE A 447 -3.70 14.99 -6.60
CA ILE A 447 -4.57 13.88 -7.00
C ILE A 447 -5.91 14.46 -7.40
N GLY A 448 -6.38 14.15 -8.62
CA GLY A 448 -7.65 14.67 -9.12
C GLY A 448 -7.75 16.21 -9.12
N GLY A 449 -6.62 16.90 -9.28
CA GLY A 449 -6.54 18.37 -9.23
C GLY A 449 -6.58 18.97 -7.83
N GLN A 450 -6.45 18.16 -6.77
CA GLN A 450 -6.45 18.60 -5.37
C GLN A 450 -5.10 18.30 -4.70
N PRO A 451 -4.60 19.19 -3.82
CA PRO A 451 -3.48 18.86 -2.94
C PRO A 451 -3.88 17.70 -2.03
N VAL A 452 -3.02 16.69 -1.92
CA VAL A 452 -3.16 15.60 -0.96
C VAL A 452 -1.84 15.44 -0.23
N PHE A 453 -1.90 15.49 1.09
CA PHE A 453 -0.73 15.41 1.96
C PHE A 453 -0.84 14.21 2.89
N SER A 454 0.24 13.47 3.06
CA SER A 454 0.39 12.51 4.14
C SER A 454 1.76 12.61 4.80
N GLY A 455 1.84 12.21 6.06
CA GLY A 455 3.09 12.13 6.81
C GLY A 455 2.86 11.68 8.24
N PHE A 456 3.95 11.38 8.94
CA PHE A 456 3.95 10.99 10.34
C PHE A 456 3.83 12.23 11.25
N ASN A 457 2.73 12.34 11.98
CA ASN A 457 2.51 13.35 13.00
C ASN A 457 2.94 12.82 14.38
N ALA A 458 4.12 13.26 14.83
CA ALA A 458 4.68 12.89 16.13
C ALA A 458 3.98 13.56 17.32
N THR A 459 2.99 14.42 17.07
CA THR A 459 2.17 15.10 18.10
C THR A 459 0.74 14.58 18.17
N ALA A 460 0.32 13.73 17.23
CA ALA A 460 -1.00 13.11 17.24
C ALA A 460 -1.04 11.94 18.24
N GLY A 461 -1.40 12.22 19.50
CA GLY A 461 -1.51 11.20 20.53
C GLY A 461 -0.20 10.41 20.72
N PRO A 462 -0.20 9.07 20.62
CA PRO A 462 1.03 8.25 20.71
C PRO A 462 1.90 8.28 19.44
N GLY A 463 1.56 9.10 18.43
CA GLY A 463 2.16 9.15 17.10
C GLY A 463 1.26 8.47 16.06
N ALA A 464 1.05 9.13 14.91
CA ALA A 464 0.17 8.63 13.87
C ALA A 464 0.58 9.10 12.47
N VAL A 465 0.42 8.25 11.46
CA VAL A 465 0.43 8.68 10.06
C VAL A 465 -0.94 9.24 9.70
N GLN A 466 -0.97 10.45 9.18
CA GLN A 466 -2.20 11.17 8.85
C GLN A 466 -2.26 11.51 7.36
N LEU A 467 -3.47 11.52 6.80
CA LEU A 467 -3.77 11.89 5.42
C LEU A 467 -4.71 13.10 5.44
N TYR A 468 -4.36 14.12 4.67
CA TYR A 468 -5.11 15.37 4.53
C TYR A 468 -5.49 15.54 3.06
N MET A 469 -6.76 15.83 2.83
CA MET A 469 -7.31 16.14 1.51
C MET A 469 -7.48 17.64 1.37
N GLY A 470 -7.19 18.16 0.17
CA GLY A 470 -7.38 19.57 -0.17
C GLY A 470 -8.84 20.00 -0.08
N GLY A 471 -9.04 21.27 0.29
CA GLY A 471 -10.36 21.89 0.24
C GLY A 471 -10.77 22.22 -1.20
N PRO A 472 -12.05 22.55 -1.47
CA PRO A 472 -12.57 22.74 -2.82
C PRO A 472 -11.80 23.78 -3.66
N ASP A 473 -11.17 24.76 -3.02
CA ASP A 473 -10.37 25.80 -3.68
C ASP A 473 -9.00 25.30 -4.17
N GLY A 474 -8.59 24.08 -3.79
CA GLY A 474 -7.35 23.44 -4.23
C GLY A 474 -6.07 24.11 -3.73
N ASN A 475 -6.16 25.02 -2.74
CA ASN A 475 -5.02 25.81 -2.26
C ASN A 475 -4.05 24.95 -1.42
N PRO A 476 -2.78 24.77 -1.86
CA PRO A 476 -1.79 23.98 -1.12
C PRO A 476 -1.49 24.50 0.29
N THR A 477 -1.58 25.82 0.53
CA THR A 477 -1.24 26.40 1.84
C THR A 477 -2.28 26.13 2.92
N ASP A 478 -3.50 25.74 2.51
CA ASP A 478 -4.64 25.56 3.39
C ASP A 478 -4.90 24.08 3.72
N ILE A 479 -4.03 23.17 3.28
CA ILE A 479 -4.20 21.72 3.39
C ILE A 479 -4.47 21.23 4.83
N PHE A 480 -3.87 21.89 5.83
CA PHE A 480 -4.03 21.56 7.25
C PHE A 480 -5.23 22.23 7.93
N ASN A 481 -6.02 23.03 7.20
CA ASN A 481 -7.30 23.56 7.70
C ASN A 481 -8.38 22.47 7.70
N ASN A 482 -8.16 21.37 6.97
CA ASN A 482 -9.06 20.22 6.91
C ASN A 482 -8.70 19.18 7.98
N SER A 483 -9.71 18.41 8.41
CA SER A 483 -9.53 17.30 9.34
C SER A 483 -8.79 16.14 8.66
N PRO A 484 -7.77 15.55 9.30
CA PRO A 484 -7.08 14.40 8.74
C PRO A 484 -7.87 13.10 8.91
N VAL A 485 -7.63 12.15 8.01
CA VAL A 485 -7.86 10.73 8.24
C VAL A 485 -6.61 10.13 8.90
N THR A 486 -6.78 9.38 10.00
CA THR A 486 -5.68 8.62 10.60
C THR A 486 -5.49 7.33 9.83
N VAL A 487 -4.33 7.18 9.19
CA VAL A 487 -3.98 6.02 8.34
C VAL A 487 -3.38 4.90 9.18
N ALA A 488 -2.50 5.27 10.11
CA ALA A 488 -1.89 4.35 11.06
C ALA A 488 -1.65 5.09 12.38
N ARG A 489 -1.76 4.38 13.49
CA ARG A 489 -1.61 4.92 14.85
C ARG A 489 -0.81 3.94 15.69
N ASN A 490 0.10 4.50 16.48
CA ASN A 490 0.93 3.76 17.40
C ASN A 490 0.11 3.22 18.59
N ASP A 491 -0.43 2.02 18.42
CA ASP A 491 -1.10 1.28 19.49
C ASP A 491 -1.15 -0.23 19.19
N LEU A 492 -1.67 -0.99 20.15
CA LEU A 492 -1.87 -2.44 20.07
C LEU A 492 -3.35 -2.83 20.07
N ASN A 493 -4.25 -1.91 19.65
CA ASN A 493 -5.70 -2.09 19.76
C ASN A 493 -6.30 -3.02 18.69
N GLN A 494 -5.46 -3.63 17.83
CA GLN A 494 -5.86 -4.57 16.77
C GLN A 494 -6.93 -4.02 15.81
N THR A 495 -6.87 -2.73 15.49
CA THR A 495 -7.74 -2.10 14.48
C THR A 495 -7.03 -2.05 13.13
N PRO A 496 -7.72 -1.81 12.01
CA PRO A 496 -7.07 -1.63 10.70
C PRO A 496 -6.02 -0.51 10.65
N ILE A 497 -6.01 0.39 11.63
CA ILE A 497 -5.03 1.48 11.76
C ILE A 497 -3.99 1.21 12.86
N SER A 498 -4.07 0.10 13.59
CA SER A 498 -3.15 -0.23 14.67
C SER A 498 -1.83 -0.76 14.10
N VAL A 499 -0.82 0.10 14.05
CA VAL A 499 0.54 -0.25 13.60
C VAL A 499 1.49 0.25 14.67
N PHE A 500 2.25 -0.65 15.29
CA PHE A 500 3.14 -0.29 16.40
C PHE A 500 4.32 0.52 15.89
N GLN A 501 4.58 1.70 16.48
CA GLN A 501 5.65 2.63 16.06
C GLN A 501 5.66 2.92 14.54
N PRO A 502 4.55 3.43 13.95
CA PRO A 502 4.45 3.66 12.53
C PRO A 502 5.18 4.95 12.12
N TYR A 503 5.60 5.03 10.87
CA TYR A 503 6.10 6.24 10.23
C TYR A 503 5.95 6.13 8.70
N GLY A 504 6.39 7.12 7.95
CA GLY A 504 6.13 7.16 6.51
C GLY A 504 4.74 7.74 6.20
N GLY A 505 4.02 7.07 5.31
CA GLY A 505 2.79 7.59 4.70
C GLY A 505 3.03 8.05 3.25
N TYR A 506 3.80 7.29 2.48
CA TYR A 506 4.12 7.64 1.10
C TYR A 506 2.97 7.28 0.18
N ILE A 507 2.33 8.30 -0.40
CA ILE A 507 1.20 8.13 -1.31
C ILE A 507 1.68 7.47 -2.60
N LEU A 508 1.04 6.36 -2.98
CA LEU A 508 1.40 5.58 -4.15
C LEU A 508 0.85 6.20 -5.45
N PRO A 509 1.54 5.97 -6.59
CA PRO A 509 0.99 6.24 -7.92
C PRO A 509 -0.40 5.60 -8.11
N ASN A 510 -1.18 6.17 -9.02
CA ASN A 510 -2.55 5.74 -9.35
C ASN A 510 -3.59 5.89 -8.22
N SER A 511 -3.22 6.48 -7.07
CA SER A 511 -4.18 6.89 -6.04
C SER A 511 -5.21 7.88 -6.59
N THR A 512 -6.45 7.80 -6.10
CA THR A 512 -7.56 8.71 -6.44
C THR A 512 -8.14 9.36 -5.19
N LEU A 513 -8.98 10.38 -5.35
CA LEU A 513 -9.65 11.03 -4.21
C LEU A 513 -10.59 10.09 -3.43
N ASN A 514 -11.04 9.00 -4.05
CA ASN A 514 -11.92 8.00 -3.44
C ASN A 514 -11.17 6.73 -3.01
N GLY A 515 -9.86 6.67 -3.23
CA GLY A 515 -9.04 5.48 -3.01
C GLY A 515 -7.57 5.84 -3.02
N VAL A 516 -7.06 6.23 -1.85
CA VAL A 516 -5.66 6.58 -1.63
C VAL A 516 -4.92 5.34 -1.14
N ASN A 517 -3.85 4.97 -1.83
CA ASN A 517 -2.95 3.89 -1.43
C ASN A 517 -1.67 4.50 -0.86
N LEU A 518 -1.17 3.96 0.24
CA LEU A 518 0.02 4.45 0.93
C LEU A 518 0.95 3.31 1.31
N PHE A 519 2.25 3.63 1.37
CA PHE A 519 3.23 2.86 2.13
C PHE A 519 3.43 3.46 3.52
N VAL A 520 3.19 2.62 4.52
CA VAL A 520 3.41 2.93 5.94
C VAL A 520 4.49 1.99 6.46
N SER A 521 5.52 2.54 7.06
CA SER A 521 6.61 1.76 7.67
C SER A 521 6.31 1.44 9.13
N GLN A 522 6.79 0.29 9.58
CA GLN A 522 6.78 -0.12 10.98
C GLN A 522 8.19 -0.49 11.41
N TRP A 523 8.61 0.02 12.57
CA TRP A 523 9.85 -0.41 13.22
C TRP A 523 9.62 -0.57 14.71
N ASN A 524 9.60 -1.83 15.17
CA ASN A 524 9.68 -2.10 16.61
C ASN A 524 11.13 -1.87 17.08
N THR A 525 11.38 -0.75 17.75
CA THR A 525 12.73 -0.37 18.19
C THR A 525 13.24 -1.21 19.37
N ASP A 526 12.35 -1.88 20.10
CA ASP A 526 12.74 -2.71 21.24
C ASP A 526 13.29 -4.06 20.78
N LEU A 527 12.68 -4.63 19.73
CA LEU A 527 13.06 -5.95 19.18
C LEU A 527 13.86 -5.86 17.87
N ASN A 528 13.91 -4.67 17.26
CA ASN A 528 14.39 -4.43 15.90
C ASN A 528 13.61 -5.16 14.79
N VAL A 529 12.44 -5.74 15.14
CA VAL A 529 11.56 -6.53 14.27
C VAL A 529 10.11 -6.44 14.77
N PRO A 530 9.09 -6.29 13.91
CA PRO A 530 9.20 -6.12 12.46
C PRO A 530 9.86 -4.80 12.05
N TYR A 531 10.53 -4.86 10.90
CA TYR A 531 11.08 -3.71 10.19
C TYR A 531 10.66 -3.83 8.72
N ASP A 532 9.48 -3.27 8.46
CA ASP A 532 8.74 -3.51 7.22
C ASP A 532 8.05 -2.26 6.68
N VAL A 533 7.53 -2.41 5.46
CA VAL A 533 6.67 -1.45 4.79
C VAL A 533 5.37 -2.16 4.41
N GLN A 534 4.25 -1.58 4.83
CA GLN A 534 2.91 -2.13 4.66
C GLN A 534 2.12 -1.30 3.65
N GLN A 535 1.30 -1.96 2.83
CA GLN A 535 0.35 -1.28 1.97
C GLN A 535 -0.93 -0.97 2.75
N VAL A 536 -1.28 0.32 2.82
CA VAL A 536 -2.51 0.78 3.46
C VAL A 536 -3.38 1.49 2.44
N GLN A 537 -4.66 1.13 2.40
CA GLN A 537 -5.67 1.74 1.56
C GLN A 537 -6.60 2.60 2.42
N VAL A 538 -6.97 3.76 1.88
CA VAL A 538 -7.89 4.71 2.52
C VAL A 538 -8.93 5.11 1.49
N ASN A 539 -10.21 5.08 1.88
CA ASN A 539 -11.29 5.68 1.11
C ASN A 539 -11.78 6.89 1.90
N PRO A 540 -11.26 8.11 1.62
CA PRO A 540 -11.57 9.28 2.42
C PRO A 540 -13.06 9.61 2.42
N ALA A 541 -13.58 10.10 3.55
CA ALA A 541 -14.86 10.79 3.55
C ALA A 541 -14.69 12.19 2.91
N PRO A 542 -15.71 12.72 2.21
CA PRO A 542 -15.67 14.05 1.61
C PRO A 542 -15.58 15.18 2.63
#